data_AF-A0A7V2UAW4-F1
#
_entry.id   AF-A0A7V2UAW4-F1
#
_cell.length_a   1.000
_cell.length_b   1.000
_cell.length_c   1.000
_cell.angle_alpha   90.00
_cell.angle_beta   90.00
_cell.angle_gamma   90.00
#
_symmetry.space_group_name_H-M   'P 1'
#
loop_
_entity.id
_entity.type
_entity.pdbx_description
1 polymer ?
#
loop_
_entity_poly.entity_id
_entity_poly.type
_entity_poly.pdbx_seq_one_letter_code
_entity_poly.pdbx_strand_id
1 'polypeptide(L)'
;MKQSPSRLLGLALASALVLPLGCAQREGGVLGFLSSRLKDGLEMVDIGVTVTATPQWTFYAALLSSVPVGFGKVDGYFFGVGGGDIGAMRIYYNHIGLGVWGRERSGWGDGFLFDFGGFDLDKPETMHCQGVGPLGFLLPPYDRRPAGAPT
;
A
#
# COMPACT_ATOMS: atom_id res chain seq x y z
N MET A 1 -11.51 -48.86 20.85
CA MET A 1 -11.74 -47.80 21.85
C MET A 1 -12.46 -46.63 21.16
N LYS A 2 -13.71 -46.30 21.53
CA LYS A 2 -14.41 -45.11 21.02
C LYS A 2 -13.88 -43.87 21.74
N GLN A 3 -13.35 -42.90 21.02
CA GLN A 3 -12.98 -41.61 21.61
C GLN A 3 -14.26 -40.83 21.96
N SER A 4 -14.27 -40.21 23.14
CA SER A 4 -15.39 -39.37 23.58
C SER A 4 -15.46 -38.10 22.71
N PRO A 5 -16.65 -37.70 22.23
CA PRO A 5 -16.82 -36.50 21.39
C PRO A 5 -16.29 -35.22 22.07
N SER A 6 -16.29 -35.17 23.41
CA SER A 6 -15.70 -34.05 24.18
C SER A 6 -14.18 -33.93 24.02
N ARG A 7 -13.47 -35.04 23.80
CA ARG A 7 -12.01 -35.02 23.59
C ARG A 7 -11.64 -34.51 22.19
N LEU A 8 -12.43 -34.88 21.18
CA LEU A 8 -12.29 -34.37 19.81
C LEU A 8 -12.58 -32.87 19.75
N LEU A 9 -13.63 -32.41 20.42
CA LEU A 9 -13.95 -30.98 20.51
C LEU A 9 -12.84 -30.20 21.24
N GLY A 10 -12.32 -30.71 22.35
CA GLY A 10 -11.23 -30.08 23.09
C GLY A 10 -9.94 -29.97 22.27
N LEU A 11 -9.58 -31.03 21.53
CA LEU A 11 -8.43 -31.02 20.61
C LEU A 11 -8.62 -30.05 19.44
N ALA A 12 -9.81 -29.99 18.85
CA ALA A 12 -10.13 -29.05 17.77
C ALA A 12 -10.06 -27.59 18.25
N LEU A 13 -10.61 -27.30 19.42
CA LEU A 13 -10.56 -25.96 20.01
C LEU A 13 -9.13 -25.54 20.37
N ALA A 14 -8.34 -26.44 20.97
CA ALA A 14 -6.94 -26.19 21.28
C ALA A 14 -6.12 -25.96 19.99
N SER A 15 -6.37 -26.73 18.93
CA SER A 15 -5.71 -26.55 17.63
C SER A 15 -6.07 -25.22 16.99
N ALA A 16 -7.35 -24.83 17.03
CA ALA A 16 -7.83 -23.54 16.51
C ALA A 16 -7.25 -22.33 17.28
N LEU A 17 -6.87 -22.50 18.55
CA LEU A 17 -6.26 -21.44 19.35
C LEU A 17 -4.73 -21.38 19.20
N VAL A 18 -4.06 -22.51 18.96
CA VAL A 18 -2.59 -22.60 18.89
C VAL A 18 -2.07 -22.34 17.48
N LEU A 19 -2.75 -22.83 16.44
CA LEU A 19 -2.30 -22.66 15.05
C LEU A 19 -2.20 -21.18 14.60
N PRO A 20 -3.09 -20.25 15.01
CA PRO A 20 -2.95 -18.84 14.66
C PRO A 20 -1.75 -18.15 15.34
N LEU A 21 -1.31 -18.64 16.51
CA LEU A 21 -0.17 -18.05 17.24
C LEU A 21 1.15 -18.19 16.45
N GLY A 22 1.31 -19.28 15.70
CA GLY A 22 2.48 -19.50 14.85
C GLY A 22 2.57 -18.50 13.69
N CYS A 23 1.42 -18.09 13.12
CA CYS A 23 1.37 -17.06 12.08
C CYS A 23 1.62 -15.67 12.67
N ALA A 24 1.03 -15.35 13.83
CA ALA A 24 1.22 -14.08 14.50
C ALA A 24 2.69 -13.86 14.93
N GLN A 25 3.39 -14.90 15.41
CA GLN A 25 4.79 -14.76 15.84
C GLN A 25 5.75 -14.34 14.72
N ARG A 26 5.47 -14.72 13.47
CA ARG A 26 6.32 -14.39 12.32
C ARG A 26 6.35 -12.87 12.03
N GLU A 27 5.30 -12.16 12.44
CA GLU A 27 5.15 -10.71 12.25
C GLU A 27 5.31 -9.91 13.56
N GLY A 28 5.80 -10.52 14.65
CA GLY A 28 5.99 -9.83 15.94
C GLY A 28 4.88 -10.07 16.97
N GLY A 29 4.07 -11.10 16.80
CA GLY A 29 3.04 -11.52 17.75
C GLY A 29 1.83 -10.58 17.76
N VAL A 30 1.19 -10.44 18.92
CA VAL A 30 0.03 -9.54 19.10
C VAL A 30 0.40 -8.09 18.79
N LEU A 31 1.61 -7.67 19.18
CA LEU A 31 2.09 -6.30 18.89
C LEU A 31 2.30 -6.09 17.39
N GLY A 32 2.89 -7.07 16.70
CA GLY A 32 2.99 -7.09 15.25
C GLY A 32 1.64 -6.93 14.57
N PHE A 33 0.67 -7.77 14.95
CA PHE A 33 -0.70 -7.70 14.43
C PHE A 33 -1.33 -6.32 14.63
N LEU A 34 -1.25 -5.76 15.85
CA LEU A 34 -1.81 -4.44 16.14
C LEU A 34 -1.10 -3.33 15.34
N SER A 35 0.21 -3.44 15.16
CA SER A 35 0.98 -2.52 14.31
C SER A 35 0.53 -2.59 12.85
N SER A 36 0.30 -3.80 12.31
CA SER A 36 -0.21 -3.97 10.95
C SER A 36 -1.63 -3.43 10.82
N ARG A 37 -2.51 -3.65 11.82
CA ARG A 37 -3.86 -3.05 11.81
C ARG A 37 -3.83 -1.52 11.88
N LEU A 38 -2.87 -0.95 12.61
CA LEU A 38 -2.65 0.49 12.63
C LEU A 38 -2.21 0.99 11.25
N LYS A 39 -1.24 0.31 10.62
CA LYS A 39 -0.77 0.63 9.26
C LYS A 39 -1.92 0.56 8.23
N ASP A 40 -2.70 -0.53 8.23
CA ASP A 40 -3.90 -0.65 7.39
C ASP A 40 -4.87 0.54 7.59
N GLY A 41 -5.06 0.98 8.84
CA GLY A 41 -5.91 2.13 9.15
C GLY A 41 -5.36 3.46 8.61
N LEU A 42 -4.03 3.64 8.62
CA LEU A 42 -3.36 4.82 8.06
C LEU A 42 -3.37 4.82 6.52
N GLU A 43 -3.42 3.65 5.87
CA GLU A 43 -3.55 3.53 4.42
C GLU A 43 -4.93 3.90 3.89
N MET A 44 -5.96 4.00 4.74
CA MET A 44 -7.32 4.32 4.32
C MET A 44 -7.54 5.81 4.00
N VAL A 45 -6.68 6.69 4.52
CA VAL A 45 -6.90 8.14 4.47
C VAL A 45 -5.58 8.88 4.27
N ASP A 46 -5.51 9.66 3.20
CA ASP A 46 -4.43 10.62 2.97
C ASP A 46 -4.94 12.05 3.19
N ILE A 47 -4.50 12.72 4.25
CA ILE A 47 -4.80 14.12 4.56
C ILE A 47 -3.50 14.85 4.91
N GLY A 48 -3.17 15.88 4.14
CA GLY A 48 -1.97 16.67 4.39
C GLY A 48 -1.77 17.80 3.40
N VAL A 49 -0.60 18.42 3.51
CA VAL A 49 -0.14 19.49 2.62
C VAL A 49 1.08 18.98 1.86
N THR A 50 1.05 19.16 0.54
CA THR A 50 2.22 18.88 -0.31
C THR A 50 2.95 20.17 -0.62
N VAL A 51 4.27 20.17 -0.41
CA VAL A 51 5.18 21.27 -0.76
C VAL A 51 6.12 20.81 -1.85
N THR A 52 6.25 21.62 -2.91
CA THR A 52 7.12 21.34 -4.05
C THR A 52 8.09 22.50 -4.27
N ALA A 53 9.28 22.20 -4.78
CA ALA A 53 10.29 23.22 -5.07
C ALA A 53 9.95 24.06 -6.31
N THR A 54 9.22 23.48 -7.26
CA THR A 54 8.79 24.13 -8.50
C THR A 54 7.28 24.02 -8.65
N PRO A 55 6.60 25.02 -9.26
CA PRO A 55 5.18 24.90 -9.57
C PRO A 55 4.88 23.65 -10.39
N GLN A 56 3.90 22.87 -9.94
CA GLN A 56 3.49 21.62 -10.55
C GLN A 56 1.95 21.55 -10.59
N TRP A 57 1.41 20.83 -11.56
CA TRP A 57 -0.03 20.71 -11.76
C TRP A 57 -0.45 19.26 -11.62
N THR A 58 -1.50 19.06 -10.84
CA THR A 58 -2.15 17.76 -10.71
C THR A 58 -3.65 17.95 -10.67
N PHE A 59 -4.32 17.26 -11.57
CA PHE A 59 -5.76 17.05 -11.53
C PHE A 59 -5.97 15.61 -11.92
N TYR A 60 -6.05 14.74 -10.92
CA TYR A 60 -6.14 13.31 -11.12
C TYR A 60 -7.12 12.72 -10.11
N ALA A 61 -8.07 11.95 -10.60
CA ALA A 61 -9.02 11.20 -9.79
C ALA A 61 -9.09 9.78 -10.30
N ALA A 62 -9.00 8.81 -9.39
CA ALA A 62 -9.14 7.40 -9.71
C ALA A 62 -9.99 6.73 -8.63
N LEU A 63 -11.11 6.15 -9.02
CA LEU A 63 -11.92 5.31 -8.13
C LEU A 63 -11.34 3.90 -8.15
N LEU A 64 -10.62 3.49 -7.11
CA LEU A 64 -10.01 2.15 -6.99
C LEU A 64 -9.16 1.76 -8.21
N SER A 65 -8.46 2.73 -8.80
CA SER A 65 -7.69 2.54 -10.04
C SER A 65 -8.51 2.05 -11.26
N SER A 66 -9.85 2.00 -11.16
CA SER A 66 -10.73 1.40 -12.17
C SER A 66 -11.21 2.39 -13.23
N VAL A 67 -11.32 3.66 -12.89
CA VAL A 67 -11.69 4.74 -13.81
C VAL A 67 -10.76 5.93 -13.56
N PRO A 68 -9.52 5.88 -14.05
CA PRO A 68 -8.55 6.95 -13.87
C PRO A 68 -8.87 8.11 -14.82
N VAL A 69 -9.01 9.33 -14.32
CA VAL A 69 -9.24 10.52 -15.15
C VAL A 69 -8.31 11.64 -14.74
N GLY A 70 -7.63 12.20 -15.74
CA GLY A 70 -6.82 13.40 -15.59
C GLY A 70 -5.33 13.14 -15.72
N PHE A 71 -4.54 14.07 -15.22
CA PHE A 71 -3.08 14.05 -15.29
C PHE A 71 -2.49 14.73 -14.07
N GLY A 72 -1.37 14.21 -13.58
CA GLY A 72 -0.66 14.87 -12.50
C GLY A 72 0.80 14.49 -12.45
N LYS A 73 1.64 15.50 -12.23
CA LYS A 73 3.05 15.30 -11.89
C LYS A 73 3.33 16.07 -10.62
N VAL A 74 3.82 15.38 -9.59
CA VAL A 74 4.19 15.94 -8.29
C VAL A 74 5.51 15.34 -7.86
N ASP A 75 6.46 16.17 -7.46
CA ASP A 75 7.73 15.78 -6.84
C ASP A 75 8.01 16.77 -5.71
N GLY A 76 7.99 16.27 -4.48
CA GLY A 76 8.07 17.12 -3.30
C GLY A 76 7.97 16.36 -1.99
N TYR A 77 7.48 17.06 -0.97
CA TYR A 77 7.31 16.52 0.38
C TYR A 77 5.86 16.66 0.81
N PHE A 78 5.30 15.57 1.32
CA PHE A 78 3.98 15.49 1.91
C PHE A 78 4.11 15.62 3.43
N PHE A 79 3.27 16.46 4.04
CA PHE A 79 3.19 16.65 5.48
C PHE A 79 1.76 16.33 5.94
N GLY A 80 1.58 15.23 6.66
CA GLY A 80 0.25 14.82 7.11
C GLY A 80 0.14 13.35 7.48
N VAL A 81 -1.06 12.80 7.38
CA VAL A 81 -1.35 11.36 7.46
C VAL A 81 -1.49 10.87 6.03
N GLY A 82 -0.72 9.88 5.62
CA GLY A 82 -0.90 9.26 4.32
C GLY A 82 0.19 8.26 3.96
N GLY A 83 -0.06 7.46 2.92
CA GLY A 83 0.87 6.42 2.49
C GLY A 83 1.12 5.34 3.56
N GLY A 84 0.20 5.18 4.52
CA GLY A 84 0.34 4.25 5.64
C GLY A 84 1.13 4.80 6.85
N ASP A 85 1.44 6.11 6.87
CA ASP A 85 2.22 6.73 7.96
C ASP A 85 1.70 8.14 8.32
N ILE A 86 2.35 8.76 9.29
CA ILE A 86 2.13 10.13 9.75
C ILE A 86 3.48 10.85 9.72
N GLY A 87 3.56 12.04 9.13
CA GLY A 87 4.76 12.87 9.21
C GLY A 87 5.12 13.56 7.91
N ALA A 88 6.42 13.74 7.69
CA ALA A 88 6.99 14.37 6.51
C ALA A 88 7.66 13.31 5.63
N MET A 89 7.07 13.05 4.47
CA MET A 89 7.50 11.99 3.55
C MET A 89 7.85 12.60 2.20
N ARG A 90 8.95 12.16 1.60
CA ARG A 90 9.20 12.48 0.19
C ARG A 90 8.14 11.77 -0.64
N ILE A 91 7.52 12.46 -1.60
CA ILE A 91 6.54 11.87 -2.50
C ILE A 91 6.85 12.18 -3.95
N TYR A 92 6.53 11.22 -4.81
CA TYR A 92 6.53 11.38 -6.24
C TYR A 92 5.26 10.80 -6.84
N TYR A 93 4.62 11.55 -7.72
CA TYR A 93 3.48 11.12 -8.51
C TYR A 93 3.67 11.52 -9.97
N ASN A 94 3.39 10.59 -10.86
CA ASN A 94 3.31 10.84 -12.30
C ASN A 94 2.23 9.95 -12.90
N HIS A 95 1.03 10.53 -13.05
CA HIS A 95 -0.19 9.81 -13.37
C HIS A 95 -0.81 10.36 -14.65
N ILE A 96 -1.40 9.47 -15.44
CA ILE A 96 -2.26 9.82 -16.57
C ILE A 96 -3.45 8.87 -16.61
N GLY A 97 -4.64 9.40 -16.85
CA GLY A 97 -5.90 8.65 -16.86
C GLY A 97 -6.86 9.16 -17.94
N LEU A 98 -7.38 8.24 -18.74
CA LEU A 98 -8.28 8.48 -19.88
C LEU A 98 -9.60 7.71 -19.75
N GLY A 99 -10.03 7.44 -18.51
CA GLY A 99 -11.24 6.70 -18.16
C GLY A 99 -11.08 5.19 -18.27
N VAL A 100 -10.79 4.68 -19.47
CA VAL A 100 -10.65 3.22 -19.71
C VAL A 100 -9.21 2.72 -19.63
N TRP A 101 -8.24 3.63 -19.69
CA TRP A 101 -6.82 3.35 -19.66
C TRP A 101 -6.09 4.46 -18.91
N GLY A 102 -4.99 4.12 -18.28
CA GLY A 102 -4.07 5.06 -17.68
C GLY A 102 -2.83 4.36 -17.14
N ARG A 103 -1.95 5.15 -16.56
CA ARG A 103 -0.72 4.69 -15.92
C ARG A 103 -0.46 5.54 -14.69
N GLU A 104 -0.09 4.88 -13.61
CA GLU A 104 0.31 5.52 -12.37
C GLU A 104 1.73 5.12 -12.01
N ARG A 105 2.58 6.10 -11.73
CA ARG A 105 3.88 5.93 -11.12
C ARG A 105 3.92 6.74 -9.83
N SER A 106 4.08 6.06 -8.71
CA SER A 106 4.13 6.65 -7.39
C SER A 106 5.36 6.20 -6.60
N GLY A 107 5.86 7.08 -5.76
CA GLY A 107 6.95 6.80 -4.82
C GLY A 107 6.66 7.49 -3.50
N TRP A 108 6.82 6.74 -2.41
CA TRP A 108 6.76 7.24 -1.05
C TRP A 108 8.11 6.98 -0.41
N GLY A 109 8.69 8.01 0.20
CA GLY A 109 9.89 7.89 1.01
C GLY A 109 9.57 7.49 2.45
N ASP A 110 10.62 7.35 3.24
CA ASP A 110 10.53 6.99 4.64
C ASP A 110 9.63 7.98 5.40
N GLY A 111 8.75 7.43 6.23
CA GLY A 111 7.91 8.22 7.12
C GLY A 111 8.44 8.23 8.55
N PHE A 112 7.62 8.73 9.48
CA PHE A 112 8.05 8.88 10.87
C PHE A 112 7.86 7.58 11.67
N LEU A 113 6.79 6.83 11.42
CA LEU A 113 6.48 5.60 12.17
C LEU A 113 6.97 4.34 11.46
N PHE A 114 7.00 4.36 10.12
CA PHE A 114 7.34 3.20 9.29
C PHE A 114 8.39 3.55 8.24
N ASP A 115 9.32 2.62 8.04
CA ASP A 115 10.31 2.69 6.98
C ASP A 115 9.72 2.06 5.71
N PHE A 116 9.68 2.84 4.63
CA PHE A 116 9.16 2.40 3.34
C PHE A 116 10.26 2.12 2.31
N GLY A 117 11.52 2.35 2.67
CA GLY A 117 12.63 2.32 1.74
C GLY A 117 12.49 3.43 0.69
N GLY A 118 13.29 4.48 0.82
CA GLY A 118 13.29 5.59 -0.13
C GLY A 118 13.31 5.19 -1.62
N PHE A 119 12.74 6.04 -2.46
CA PHE A 119 12.71 5.84 -3.91
C PHE A 119 13.73 6.72 -4.66
N ASP A 120 14.19 6.23 -5.80
CA ASP A 120 15.10 6.88 -6.73
C ASP A 120 14.45 6.99 -8.12
N LEU A 121 14.36 8.21 -8.66
CA LEU A 121 13.68 8.49 -9.92
C LEU A 121 14.37 7.83 -11.14
N ASP A 122 15.68 7.63 -11.03
CA ASP A 122 16.52 7.02 -12.06
C ASP A 122 16.48 5.48 -12.00
N LYS A 123 15.93 4.94 -10.90
CA LYS A 123 15.73 3.51 -10.67
C LYS A 123 14.25 3.19 -10.63
N PRO A 124 13.61 2.92 -11.79
CA PRO A 124 12.22 2.48 -11.83
C PRO A 124 11.92 1.36 -10.81
N GLU A 125 12.92 0.51 -10.50
CA GLU A 125 12.96 -0.55 -9.47
C GLU A 125 12.49 -0.17 -8.07
N THR A 126 12.56 1.11 -7.71
CA THR A 126 12.19 1.59 -6.39
C THR A 126 10.83 2.30 -6.34
N MET A 127 10.08 2.35 -7.45
CA MET A 127 8.75 2.99 -7.49
C MET A 127 7.65 1.99 -7.76
N HIS A 128 6.47 2.32 -7.25
CA HIS A 128 5.23 1.65 -7.60
C HIS A 128 4.76 2.12 -8.97
N CYS A 129 4.59 1.17 -9.89
CA CYS A 129 4.18 1.45 -11.26
C CYS A 129 3.08 0.48 -11.67
N GLN A 130 1.91 1.01 -12.08
CA GLN A 130 0.77 0.18 -12.48
C GLN A 130 0.02 0.76 -13.68
N GLY A 131 -0.54 -0.12 -14.50
CA GLY A 131 -1.58 0.22 -15.46
C GLY A 131 -2.93 0.32 -14.75
N VAL A 132 -3.71 1.35 -15.08
CA VAL A 132 -5.01 1.63 -14.45
C VAL A 132 -6.12 1.75 -15.51
N GLY A 133 -7.37 1.57 -15.08
CA GLY A 133 -8.51 1.41 -16.00
C GLY A 133 -8.64 -0.03 -16.52
N PRO A 134 -9.80 -0.42 -17.07
CA PRO A 134 -10.03 -1.80 -17.51
C PRO A 134 -9.01 -2.25 -18.56
N LEU A 135 -8.59 -1.36 -19.47
CA LEU A 135 -7.54 -1.67 -20.44
C LEU A 135 -6.15 -1.67 -19.81
N GLY A 136 -5.86 -0.80 -18.82
CA GLY A 136 -4.58 -0.81 -18.12
C GLY A 136 -4.38 -2.07 -17.26
N PHE A 137 -5.47 -2.64 -16.74
CA PHE A 137 -5.43 -3.93 -16.05
C PHE A 137 -5.25 -5.12 -17.01
N LEU A 138 -5.74 -5.03 -18.25
CA LEU A 138 -5.72 -6.14 -19.21
C LEU A 138 -4.52 -6.10 -20.17
N LEU A 139 -3.94 -4.92 -20.41
CA LEU A 139 -2.91 -4.72 -21.43
C LEU A 139 -1.59 -4.28 -20.78
N PRO A 140 -0.47 -4.98 -21.05
CA PRO A 140 0.85 -4.55 -20.60
C PRO A 140 1.28 -3.20 -21.21
N PRO A 141 2.28 -2.50 -20.65
CA PRO A 141 3.20 -2.98 -19.62
C PRO A 141 2.64 -2.84 -18.20
N TYR A 142 2.48 -3.98 -17.53
CA TYR A 142 2.74 -4.01 -16.09
C TYR A 142 4.23 -3.78 -15.98
N ASP A 143 4.67 -2.72 -15.32
CA ASP A 143 6.08 -2.46 -15.08
C ASP A 143 6.64 -3.49 -14.08
N ARG A 144 6.57 -4.80 -14.42
CA ARG A 144 7.06 -6.02 -13.77
C ARG A 144 7.01 -6.08 -12.23
N ARG A 145 6.20 -5.27 -11.54
CA ARG A 145 6.19 -5.26 -10.08
C ARG A 145 4.80 -5.41 -9.49
N PRO A 146 4.71 -6.15 -8.38
CA PRO A 146 3.46 -6.25 -7.65
C PRO A 146 3.08 -4.86 -7.15
N ALA A 147 1.81 -4.53 -7.33
CA ALA A 147 1.21 -3.45 -6.57
C ALA A 147 1.39 -3.76 -5.08
N GLY A 148 1.99 -2.83 -4.34
CA GLY A 148 2.28 -3.00 -2.92
C GLY A 148 3.19 -4.20 -2.61
N ALA A 149 4.50 -4.09 -2.88
CA ALA A 149 5.40 -4.80 -1.98
C ALA A 149 5.19 -4.15 -0.60
N PRO A 150 4.67 -4.88 0.40
CA PRO A 150 4.69 -4.37 1.76
C PRO A 150 6.16 -4.24 2.12
N THR A 151 6.61 -3.01 2.34
CA THR A 151 7.77 -2.77 3.20
C THR A 151 7.40 -3.04 4.65
#